data_AF-A0A951JWB8-F1
#
_entry.id   AF-A0A951JWB8-F1
#
_cell.length_a   1.000
_cell.length_b   1.000
_cell.length_c   1.000
_cell.angle_alpha   90.00
_cell.angle_beta   90.00
_cell.angle_gamma   90.00
#
_symmetry.space_group_name_H-M   'P 1'
#
loop_
_entity.id
_entity.type
_entity.pdbx_description
1 polymer ?
#
loop_
_entity_poly.entity_id
_entity_poly.type
_entity_poly.pdbx_seq_one_letter_code
_entity_poly.pdbx_strand_id
1 'polypeptide(L)'
;MNDESPQAEVGAVADPRFRDEGDGSHDFRAQPGTEEEDEREPGQDRPAAENDPELESTFQAAVEEGTLRLRRNLPTLLATGLVGGIDLSIGVMALIVVEHETGSHLLGSLAFTIGFIALTLARGELFTENFLVPVTAIIAHQARVRELVRLWAGTMLMNLVGGWLVMGLFVTSMPELGSTAIKVGEVYPELGIGWRSFALALLGGAVITVMTWMERNCETQGPRVVAAIAASFLLAAVPLNHVIVSSHEMFAALHVGAPFGYLDYLGAMSWSMVGNTIGGLLLVTVVRLVQVGRGPIEQARRTPFRRLHPGADDDGDAERAHAE
;
A
#
# COMPACT_ATOMS: atom_id res chain seq x y z
N MET A 1 68.34 22.52 20.11
CA MET A 1 68.73 23.65 20.96
C MET A 1 67.52 23.99 21.78
N ASN A 2 67.66 24.01 23.11
CA ASN A 2 66.55 24.19 24.06
C ASN A 2 66.10 25.68 24.04
N ASP A 3 65.04 26.14 24.69
CA ASP A 3 64.15 25.60 25.75
C ASP A 3 62.68 26.05 25.40
N GLU A 4 61.58 25.83 26.14
CA GLU A 4 61.32 25.56 27.57
C GLU A 4 60.17 24.53 27.79
N SER A 5 60.02 24.11 29.04
CA SER A 5 58.83 23.53 29.71
C SER A 5 58.57 24.39 30.98
N PRO A 6 57.49 24.29 31.83
CA PRO A 6 56.86 23.03 32.26
C PRO A 6 55.41 23.08 32.87
N GLN A 7 55.03 21.96 33.52
CA GLN A 7 53.99 21.76 34.57
C GLN A 7 52.49 21.83 34.13
N ALA A 8 51.57 20.91 34.50
CA ALA A 8 51.33 20.07 35.71
C ALA A 8 50.70 20.85 36.89
N GLU A 9 49.93 20.29 37.84
CA GLU A 9 49.31 18.96 38.07
C GLU A 9 47.97 19.18 38.87
N VAL A 10 47.24 18.32 39.62
CA VAL A 10 47.34 16.98 40.28
C VAL A 10 45.92 16.35 40.24
N GLY A 11 45.71 15.02 40.36
CA GLY A 11 44.36 14.50 40.71
C GLY A 11 44.12 12.97 40.73
N ALA A 12 44.51 12.27 41.81
CA ALA A 12 44.27 10.83 41.97
C ALA A 12 43.67 10.44 43.34
N VAL A 13 42.81 9.42 43.38
CA VAL A 13 42.41 8.66 44.58
C VAL A 13 42.15 7.20 44.21
N ALA A 14 42.59 6.27 45.06
CA ALA A 14 42.17 4.86 45.05
C ALA A 14 42.01 4.37 46.50
N ASP A 15 41.07 3.46 46.76
CA ASP A 15 40.83 2.87 48.09
C ASP A 15 40.80 1.32 47.99
N PRO A 16 41.75 0.60 48.62
CA PRO A 16 41.75 -0.86 48.65
C PRO A 16 41.15 -1.42 49.95
N ARG A 17 40.29 -2.44 49.86
CA ARG A 17 39.98 -3.41 50.94
C ARG A 17 39.08 -4.54 50.46
N PHE A 18 39.59 -5.77 50.46
CA PHE A 18 38.97 -6.96 51.06
C PHE A 18 40.04 -8.06 51.23
N ARG A 19 39.76 -9.12 51.98
CA ARG A 19 40.77 -10.04 52.54
C ARG A 19 40.39 -11.53 52.40
N ASP A 20 41.42 -12.36 52.61
CA ASP A 20 41.52 -13.81 52.48
C ASP A 20 40.49 -14.71 53.21
N GLU A 21 40.44 -15.95 52.68
CA GLU A 21 40.29 -17.26 53.34
C GLU A 21 39.02 -17.64 54.16
N GLY A 22 38.58 -18.90 53.96
CA GLY A 22 37.53 -19.56 54.76
C GLY A 22 37.11 -20.93 54.20
N ASP A 23 37.53 -22.02 54.87
CA ASP A 23 37.22 -23.43 54.55
C ASP A 23 35.72 -23.79 54.66
N GLY A 24 35.28 -24.85 53.97
CA GLY A 24 33.89 -25.28 53.87
C GLY A 24 33.64 -26.62 53.17
N SER A 25 34.33 -27.69 53.56
CA SER A 25 34.13 -29.04 52.98
C SER A 25 32.71 -29.61 53.20
N HIS A 26 32.07 -30.20 52.17
CA HIS A 26 30.99 -31.19 52.35
C HIS A 26 30.73 -32.12 51.12
N ASP A 27 30.72 -33.43 51.41
CA ASP A 27 30.14 -34.61 50.74
C ASP A 27 29.55 -34.50 49.30
N PHE A 28 30.14 -35.24 48.34
CA PHE A 28 29.59 -35.44 46.99
C PHE A 28 28.72 -36.73 46.96
N ARG A 29 27.44 -36.59 47.33
CA ARG A 29 26.49 -37.71 47.37
C ARG A 29 25.35 -37.52 46.37
N ALA A 30 25.34 -38.34 45.32
CA ALA A 30 24.34 -38.26 44.26
C ALA A 30 22.97 -38.84 44.65
N GLN A 31 21.89 -38.23 44.14
CA GLN A 31 20.67 -38.91 43.68
C GLN A 31 19.98 -38.03 42.60
N PRO A 32 19.19 -38.62 41.68
CA PRO A 32 18.80 -37.96 40.43
C PRO A 32 17.54 -37.09 40.57
N GLY A 33 17.51 -35.98 39.83
CA GLY A 33 16.33 -35.17 39.58
C GLY A 33 15.90 -35.31 38.12
N THR A 34 14.67 -35.77 37.92
CA THR A 34 13.95 -35.93 36.64
C THR A 34 14.36 -34.97 35.53
N GLU A 35 14.97 -35.52 34.46
CA GLU A 35 14.85 -34.95 33.13
C GLU A 35 13.41 -35.23 32.65
N GLU A 36 12.58 -34.19 32.58
CA GLU A 36 11.30 -34.28 31.86
C GLU A 36 11.62 -34.25 30.35
N GLU A 37 11.72 -35.44 29.75
CA GLU A 37 11.80 -35.57 28.29
C GLU A 37 10.51 -34.99 27.67
N ASP A 38 10.65 -33.82 27.05
CA ASP A 38 9.61 -33.17 26.23
C ASP A 38 9.32 -34.06 25.02
N GLU A 39 8.31 -34.95 25.15
CA GLU A 39 7.84 -35.92 24.14
C GLU A 39 7.24 -35.21 22.91
N ARG A 40 8.09 -34.53 22.14
CA ARG A 40 7.74 -33.99 20.83
C ARG A 40 7.59 -35.14 19.84
N GLU A 41 6.36 -35.41 19.43
CA GLU A 41 6.05 -36.45 18.44
C GLU A 41 6.98 -36.35 17.20
N PRO A 42 7.86 -37.34 16.94
CA PRO A 42 8.78 -37.31 15.82
C PRO A 42 8.06 -37.70 14.52
N GLY A 43 7.20 -36.81 14.03
CA GLY A 43 6.15 -37.19 13.05
C GLY A 43 5.67 -36.11 12.07
N GLN A 44 6.35 -34.96 11.93
CA GLN A 44 5.99 -33.98 10.89
C GLN A 44 7.13 -33.05 10.46
N ASP A 45 8.01 -33.55 9.59
CA ASP A 45 8.89 -32.71 8.74
C ASP A 45 8.04 -31.93 7.73
N ARG A 46 7.34 -30.91 8.20
CA ARG A 46 6.76 -29.87 7.34
C ARG A 46 7.93 -29.04 6.81
N PRO A 47 8.08 -28.88 5.47
CA PRO A 47 9.25 -28.21 4.92
C PRO A 47 9.33 -26.79 5.47
N ALA A 48 10.53 -26.36 5.90
CA ALA A 48 10.73 -25.07 6.59
C ALA A 48 10.21 -23.84 5.81
N ALA A 49 10.05 -23.95 4.49
CA ALA A 49 9.41 -22.96 3.63
C ALA A 49 7.90 -22.75 3.88
N GLU A 50 7.24 -23.56 4.71
CA GLU A 50 5.81 -23.41 5.03
C GLU A 50 5.54 -22.47 6.24
N ASN A 51 6.59 -22.04 6.97
CA ASN A 51 6.48 -21.25 8.20
C ASN A 51 7.49 -20.08 8.21
N ASP A 52 7.36 -19.13 7.27
CA ASP A 52 8.03 -17.84 7.37
C ASP A 52 7.22 -16.91 8.32
N PRO A 53 7.74 -16.53 9.50
CA PRO A 53 6.99 -15.76 10.49
C PRO A 53 6.81 -14.28 10.10
N GLU A 54 7.65 -13.74 9.21
CA GLU A 54 7.54 -12.38 8.71
C GLU A 54 6.43 -12.29 7.64
N LEU A 55 6.33 -13.31 6.77
CA LEU A 55 5.20 -13.47 5.84
C LEU A 55 3.87 -13.75 6.57
N GLU A 56 3.86 -14.60 7.60
CA GLU A 56 2.68 -14.87 8.44
C GLU A 56 2.18 -13.58 9.12
N SER A 57 3.04 -12.86 9.84
CA SER A 57 2.66 -11.63 10.53
C SER A 57 2.22 -10.52 9.57
N THR A 58 2.90 -10.36 8.43
CA THR A 58 2.49 -9.46 7.35
C THR A 58 1.12 -9.83 6.78
N PHE A 59 0.84 -11.13 6.59
CA PHE A 59 -0.45 -11.60 6.11
C PHE A 59 -1.58 -11.35 7.13
N GLN A 60 -1.34 -11.63 8.41
CA GLN A 60 -2.31 -11.35 9.48
C GLN A 60 -2.63 -9.85 9.57
N ALA A 61 -1.63 -8.97 9.56
CA ALA A 61 -1.82 -7.53 9.55
C ALA A 61 -2.61 -7.04 8.31
N ALA A 62 -2.36 -7.62 7.13
CA ALA A 62 -3.13 -7.33 5.93
C ALA A 62 -4.60 -7.80 6.05
N VAL A 63 -4.85 -8.99 6.63
CA VAL A 63 -6.21 -9.48 6.92
C VAL A 63 -6.95 -8.57 7.89
N GLU A 64 -6.27 -8.08 8.93
CA GLU A 64 -6.85 -7.18 9.93
C GLU A 64 -7.22 -5.82 9.33
N GLU A 65 -6.29 -5.16 8.63
CA GLU A 65 -6.57 -3.88 7.96
C GLU A 65 -7.61 -4.01 6.84
N GLY A 66 -7.55 -5.10 6.07
CA GLY A 66 -8.56 -5.41 5.06
C GLY A 66 -9.96 -5.52 5.67
N THR A 67 -10.07 -6.14 6.84
CA THR A 67 -11.33 -6.26 7.59
C THR A 67 -11.83 -4.89 8.07
N LEU A 68 -10.95 -4.03 8.58
CA LEU A 68 -11.27 -2.65 8.99
C LEU A 68 -11.75 -1.79 7.79
N ARG A 69 -11.01 -1.79 6.68
CA ARG A 69 -11.37 -1.06 5.44
C ARG A 69 -12.72 -1.49 4.89
N LEU A 70 -12.99 -2.79 4.86
CA LEU A 70 -14.25 -3.37 4.37
C LEU A 70 -15.46 -3.10 5.27
N ARG A 71 -15.24 -2.93 6.58
CA ARG A 71 -16.28 -2.62 7.58
C ARG A 71 -16.62 -1.13 7.68
N ARG A 72 -15.69 -0.23 7.31
CA ARG A 72 -15.85 1.23 7.35
C ARG A 72 -17.22 1.70 6.81
N ASN A 73 -17.93 2.58 7.54
CA ASN A 73 -19.23 3.11 7.12
C ASN A 73 -19.16 3.84 5.76
N LEU A 74 -20.32 4.10 5.14
CA LEU A 74 -20.35 4.68 3.79
C LEU A 74 -19.76 6.12 3.73
N PRO A 75 -20.10 7.07 4.63
CA PRO A 75 -19.55 8.43 4.57
C PRO A 75 -18.03 8.48 4.65
N THR A 76 -17.41 7.76 5.59
CA THR A 76 -15.94 7.78 5.75
C THR A 76 -15.24 7.06 4.59
N LEU A 77 -15.86 6.05 3.98
CA LEU A 77 -15.34 5.36 2.78
C LEU A 77 -15.36 6.27 1.55
N LEU A 78 -16.45 7.01 1.34
CA LEU A 78 -16.53 8.00 0.26
C LEU A 78 -15.54 9.15 0.49
N ALA A 79 -15.29 9.53 1.75
CA ALA A 79 -14.28 10.53 2.10
C ALA A 79 -12.84 10.06 1.81
N THR A 80 -12.43 8.83 2.19
CA THR A 80 -11.07 8.33 1.88
C THR A 80 -10.85 8.15 0.38
N GLY A 81 -11.89 7.74 -0.36
CA GLY A 81 -11.88 7.72 -1.83
C GLY A 81 -11.75 9.12 -2.46
N LEU A 82 -12.43 10.13 -1.92
CA LEU A 82 -12.33 11.50 -2.44
C LEU A 82 -10.92 12.09 -2.19
N VAL A 83 -10.38 11.89 -0.98
CA VAL A 83 -9.01 12.30 -0.63
C VAL A 83 -8.00 11.63 -1.56
N GLY A 84 -8.08 10.31 -1.78
CA GLY A 84 -7.19 9.61 -2.73
C GLY A 84 -7.30 10.12 -4.17
N GLY A 85 -8.49 10.56 -4.60
CA GLY A 85 -8.68 11.20 -5.90
C GLY A 85 -7.99 12.56 -6.01
N ILE A 86 -8.03 13.36 -4.94
CA ILE A 86 -7.39 14.68 -4.83
C ILE A 86 -5.87 14.55 -4.73
N ASP A 87 -5.36 13.65 -3.87
CA ASP A 87 -3.92 13.41 -3.70
C ASP A 87 -3.25 13.02 -5.03
N LEU A 88 -3.87 12.08 -5.76
CA LEU A 88 -3.41 11.67 -7.09
C LEU A 88 -3.44 12.81 -8.12
N SER A 89 -4.42 13.71 -8.01
CA SER A 89 -4.54 14.89 -8.88
C SER A 89 -3.34 15.83 -8.75
N ILE A 90 -2.75 15.96 -7.57
CA ILE A 90 -1.53 16.75 -7.35
C ILE A 90 -0.36 16.19 -8.20
N GLY A 91 -0.28 14.86 -8.34
CA GLY A 91 0.68 14.19 -9.23
C GLY A 91 0.44 14.54 -10.70
N VAL A 92 -0.81 14.45 -11.19
CA VAL A 92 -1.15 14.77 -12.58
C VAL A 92 -0.93 16.26 -12.90
N MET A 93 -1.22 17.17 -11.96
CA MET A 93 -0.86 18.58 -12.07
C MET A 93 0.65 18.77 -12.24
N ALA A 94 1.46 18.12 -11.38
CA ALA A 94 2.91 18.19 -11.43
C ALA A 94 3.49 17.60 -12.73
N LEU A 95 2.90 16.53 -13.26
CA LEU A 95 3.24 15.96 -14.57
C LEU A 95 3.02 16.98 -15.68
N ILE A 96 1.81 17.52 -15.79
CA ILE A 96 1.42 18.44 -16.87
C ILE A 96 2.25 19.73 -16.84
N VAL A 97 2.49 20.32 -15.66
CA VAL A 97 3.36 21.52 -15.53
C VAL A 97 4.78 21.20 -15.97
N VAL A 98 5.41 20.15 -15.43
CA VAL A 98 6.82 19.87 -15.71
C VAL A 98 7.03 19.41 -17.16
N GLU A 99 6.08 18.71 -17.77
CA GLU A 99 6.15 18.40 -19.20
C GLU A 99 5.95 19.64 -20.07
N HIS A 100 5.08 20.59 -19.71
CA HIS A 100 4.91 21.84 -20.45
C HIS A 100 6.20 22.67 -20.43
N GLU A 101 6.78 22.89 -19.24
CA GLU A 101 7.99 23.72 -19.05
C GLU A 101 9.27 23.10 -19.63
N THR A 102 9.36 21.76 -19.69
CA THR A 102 10.61 21.06 -20.09
C THR A 102 10.52 20.29 -21.40
N GLY A 103 9.32 20.06 -21.93
CA GLY A 103 9.06 19.15 -23.05
C GLY A 103 9.32 17.67 -22.74
N SER A 104 9.64 17.30 -21.49
CA SER A 104 10.14 15.98 -21.13
C SER A 104 9.14 15.16 -20.31
N HIS A 105 8.52 14.17 -20.98
CA HIS A 105 7.65 13.15 -20.36
C HIS A 105 8.30 12.48 -19.14
N LEU A 106 9.61 12.22 -19.17
CA LEU A 106 10.33 11.58 -18.06
C LEU A 106 10.51 12.50 -16.85
N LEU A 107 10.60 13.81 -17.05
CA LEU A 107 10.61 14.78 -15.93
C LEU A 107 9.20 14.99 -15.38
N GLY A 108 8.18 15.05 -16.23
CA GLY A 108 6.77 15.02 -15.82
C GLY A 108 6.44 13.76 -15.01
N SER A 109 6.90 12.60 -15.45
CA SER A 109 6.74 11.31 -14.76
C SER A 109 7.47 11.23 -13.42
N LEU A 110 8.57 11.99 -13.24
CA LEU A 110 9.23 12.12 -11.95
C LEU A 110 8.47 13.09 -11.03
N ALA A 111 7.94 14.19 -11.57
CA ALA A 111 7.11 15.14 -10.84
C ALA A 111 5.78 14.51 -10.37
N PHE A 112 5.20 13.62 -11.19
CA PHE A 112 4.01 12.84 -10.88
C PHE A 112 4.08 12.10 -9.53
N THR A 113 5.27 11.65 -9.14
CA THR A 113 5.49 10.91 -7.88
C THR A 113 5.02 11.68 -6.64
N ILE A 114 4.97 13.02 -6.70
CA ILE A 114 4.47 13.88 -5.62
C ILE A 114 3.04 13.51 -5.19
N GLY A 115 2.16 13.14 -6.14
CA GLY A 115 0.79 12.72 -5.82
C GLY A 115 0.72 11.40 -5.04
N PHE A 116 1.66 10.47 -5.29
CA PHE A 116 1.76 9.22 -4.54
C PHE A 116 2.49 9.39 -3.20
N ILE A 117 3.45 10.32 -3.09
CA ILE A 117 4.01 10.74 -1.80
C ILE A 117 2.89 11.32 -0.91
N ALA A 118 2.03 12.19 -1.48
CA ALA A 118 0.87 12.73 -0.79
C ALA A 118 -0.08 11.62 -0.33
N LEU A 119 -0.54 10.75 -1.25
CA LEU A 119 -1.44 9.63 -0.99
C LEU A 119 -0.95 8.75 0.18
N THR A 120 0.31 8.32 0.12
CA THR A 120 0.95 7.42 1.10
C THR A 120 1.03 8.03 2.50
N LEU A 121 1.29 9.34 2.59
CA LEU A 121 1.44 10.05 3.86
C LEU A 121 0.09 10.54 4.42
N ALA A 122 -0.83 10.98 3.56
CA ALA A 122 -2.19 11.42 3.91
C ALA A 122 -3.13 10.26 4.25
N ARG A 123 -2.80 9.02 3.80
CA ARG A 123 -3.65 7.82 3.90
C ARG A 123 -4.96 7.97 3.12
N GLY A 124 -4.90 8.60 1.95
CA GLY A 124 -5.95 8.51 0.93
C GLY A 124 -6.12 7.07 0.44
N GLU A 125 -7.19 6.78 -0.30
CA GLU A 125 -7.53 5.40 -0.68
C GLU A 125 -7.97 5.31 -2.16
N LEU A 126 -7.14 4.68 -2.99
CA LEU A 126 -7.42 4.43 -4.40
C LEU A 126 -8.18 3.11 -4.62
N PHE A 127 -8.96 3.04 -5.69
CA PHE A 127 -9.56 1.79 -6.16
C PHE A 127 -8.52 0.66 -6.35
N THR A 128 -7.36 0.96 -6.94
CA THR A 128 -6.38 -0.06 -7.33
C THR A 128 -5.46 -0.56 -6.22
N GLU A 129 -5.32 0.14 -5.08
CA GLU A 129 -4.59 -0.41 -3.91
C GLU A 129 -5.41 -1.54 -3.23
N ASN A 130 -6.73 -1.51 -3.42
CA ASN A 130 -7.68 -2.38 -2.76
C ASN A 130 -7.77 -3.79 -3.39
N PHE A 131 -6.85 -4.16 -4.30
CA PHE A 131 -6.75 -5.49 -4.91
C PHE A 131 -6.01 -6.52 -4.04
N LEU A 132 -5.30 -6.10 -2.99
CA LEU A 132 -4.53 -6.99 -2.11
C LEU A 132 -5.09 -7.05 -0.69
N VAL A 133 -4.94 -5.96 0.07
CA VAL A 133 -5.25 -5.92 1.52
C VAL A 133 -6.73 -6.25 1.84
N PRO A 134 -7.74 -5.67 1.16
CA PRO A 134 -9.12 -6.13 1.32
C PRO A 134 -9.36 -7.57 0.85
N VAL A 135 -8.62 -8.04 -0.16
CA VAL A 135 -8.83 -9.38 -0.73
C VAL A 135 -8.31 -10.48 0.20
N THR A 136 -7.21 -10.26 0.94
CA THR A 136 -6.76 -11.21 1.98
C THR A 136 -7.83 -11.41 3.06
N ALA A 137 -8.53 -10.35 3.48
CA ALA A 137 -9.64 -10.43 4.44
C ALA A 137 -10.84 -11.26 3.92
N ILE A 138 -11.14 -11.19 2.61
CA ILE A 138 -12.14 -12.08 1.98
C ILE A 138 -11.64 -13.54 1.99
N ILE A 139 -10.39 -13.79 1.60
CA ILE A 139 -9.79 -15.14 1.59
C ILE A 139 -9.71 -15.75 3.00
N ALA A 140 -9.48 -14.93 4.02
CA ALA A 140 -9.51 -15.31 5.44
C ALA A 140 -10.93 -15.42 6.03
N HIS A 141 -11.99 -15.22 5.23
CA HIS A 141 -13.41 -15.27 5.61
C HIS A 141 -13.84 -14.24 6.68
N GLN A 142 -13.08 -13.15 6.86
CA GLN A 142 -13.36 -12.10 7.87
C GLN A 142 -14.39 -11.06 7.39
N ALA A 143 -14.58 -10.96 6.08
CA ALA A 143 -15.52 -10.06 5.42
C ALA A 143 -16.16 -10.72 4.18
N ARG A 144 -17.20 -10.10 3.61
CA ARG A 144 -18.02 -10.65 2.51
C ARG A 144 -17.73 -9.94 1.18
N VAL A 145 -17.85 -10.65 0.06
CA VAL A 145 -17.60 -10.09 -1.30
C VAL A 145 -18.44 -8.83 -1.58
N ARG A 146 -19.66 -8.71 -1.03
CA ARG A 146 -20.48 -7.49 -1.13
C ARG A 146 -19.82 -6.25 -0.51
N GLU A 147 -19.05 -6.42 0.57
CA GLU A 147 -18.33 -5.33 1.22
C GLU A 147 -17.12 -4.91 0.38
N LEU A 148 -16.47 -5.86 -0.33
CA LEU A 148 -15.40 -5.59 -1.29
C LEU A 148 -15.90 -4.82 -2.51
N VAL A 149 -17.02 -5.24 -3.09
CA VAL A 149 -17.66 -4.53 -4.22
C VAL A 149 -18.11 -3.13 -3.80
N ARG A 150 -18.67 -2.96 -2.59
CA ARG A 150 -19.01 -1.65 -2.02
C ARG A 150 -17.77 -0.76 -1.88
N LEU A 151 -16.66 -1.29 -1.35
CA LEU A 151 -15.41 -0.57 -1.21
C LEU A 151 -14.87 -0.12 -2.57
N TRP A 152 -14.71 -1.05 -3.51
CA TRP A 152 -14.21 -0.77 -4.85
C TRP A 152 -15.08 0.23 -5.63
N ALA A 153 -16.41 0.10 -5.59
CA ALA A 153 -17.31 1.02 -6.27
C ALA A 153 -17.28 2.42 -5.63
N GLY A 154 -17.24 2.51 -4.30
CA GLY A 154 -17.18 3.77 -3.57
C GLY A 154 -15.85 4.51 -3.77
N THR A 155 -14.72 3.81 -3.69
CA THR A 155 -13.40 4.43 -3.91
C THR A 155 -13.20 4.79 -5.37
N MET A 156 -13.56 3.94 -6.34
CA MET A 156 -13.55 4.28 -7.77
C MET A 156 -14.34 5.56 -8.05
N LEU A 157 -15.61 5.62 -7.65
CA LEU A 157 -16.47 6.77 -7.89
C LEU A 157 -15.88 8.06 -7.32
N MET A 158 -15.42 8.03 -6.06
CA MET A 158 -14.92 9.23 -5.40
C MET A 158 -13.50 9.62 -5.83
N ASN A 159 -12.67 8.66 -6.24
CA ASN A 159 -11.40 8.95 -6.90
C ASN A 159 -11.65 9.76 -8.19
N LEU A 160 -12.57 9.27 -9.04
CA LEU A 160 -12.91 9.92 -10.31
C LEU A 160 -13.58 11.29 -10.11
N VAL A 161 -14.46 11.44 -9.13
CA VAL A 161 -15.06 12.75 -8.77
C VAL A 161 -14.00 13.74 -8.29
N GLY A 162 -13.05 13.31 -7.44
CA GLY A 162 -11.93 14.14 -7.00
C GLY A 162 -11.06 14.59 -8.18
N GLY A 163 -10.68 13.66 -9.06
CA GLY A 163 -9.95 13.94 -10.30
C GLY A 163 -10.65 14.94 -11.20
N TRP A 164 -11.91 14.69 -11.53
CA TRP A 164 -12.70 15.55 -12.43
C TRP A 164 -12.79 16.99 -11.91
N LEU A 165 -13.00 17.16 -10.60
CA LEU A 165 -13.08 18.48 -9.96
C LEU A 165 -11.72 19.21 -9.94
N VAL A 166 -10.65 18.53 -9.51
CA VAL A 166 -9.32 19.16 -9.37
C VAL A 166 -8.71 19.46 -10.75
N MET A 167 -8.83 18.55 -11.72
CA MET A 167 -8.36 18.77 -13.09
C MET A 167 -9.10 19.93 -13.76
N GLY A 168 -10.42 20.03 -13.58
CA GLY A 168 -11.22 21.14 -14.11
C GLY A 168 -10.82 22.49 -13.51
N LEU A 169 -10.62 22.55 -12.20
CA LEU A 169 -10.11 23.76 -11.53
C LEU A 169 -8.70 24.13 -12.03
N PHE A 170 -7.80 23.15 -12.12
CA PHE A 170 -6.42 23.33 -12.53
C PHE A 170 -6.30 23.92 -13.95
N VAL A 171 -6.91 23.29 -14.95
CA VAL A 171 -6.83 23.79 -16.34
C VAL A 171 -7.62 25.08 -16.55
N THR A 172 -8.65 25.35 -15.74
CA THR A 172 -9.33 26.66 -15.71
C THR A 172 -8.42 27.75 -15.15
N SER A 173 -7.56 27.42 -14.18
CA SER A 173 -6.61 28.37 -13.58
C SER A 173 -5.34 28.60 -14.41
N MET A 174 -4.97 27.63 -15.26
CA MET A 174 -3.74 27.61 -16.07
C MET A 174 -4.07 27.22 -17.53
N PRO A 175 -4.86 28.02 -18.27
CA PRO A 175 -5.34 27.68 -19.62
C PRO A 175 -4.22 27.48 -20.65
N GLU A 176 -3.04 28.07 -20.43
CA GLU A 176 -1.83 27.87 -21.25
C GLU A 176 -1.38 26.40 -21.32
N LEU A 177 -1.68 25.60 -20.28
CA LEU A 177 -1.32 24.18 -20.20
C LEU A 177 -2.24 23.27 -21.04
N GLY A 178 -3.31 23.81 -21.64
CA GLY A 178 -4.34 23.01 -22.32
C GLY A 178 -3.81 22.15 -23.46
N SER A 179 -2.80 22.60 -24.20
CA SER A 179 -2.16 21.80 -25.26
C SER A 179 -1.41 20.58 -24.68
N THR A 180 -0.71 20.73 -23.56
CA THR A 180 -0.07 19.63 -22.84
C THR A 180 -1.12 18.69 -22.24
N ALA A 181 -2.19 19.23 -21.66
CA ALA A 181 -3.28 18.42 -21.10
C ALA A 181 -3.92 17.51 -22.16
N ILE A 182 -4.22 18.04 -23.36
CA ILE A 182 -4.71 17.23 -24.49
C ILE A 182 -3.71 16.14 -24.87
N LYS A 183 -2.43 16.51 -25.08
CA LYS A 183 -1.36 15.59 -25.47
C LYS A 183 -1.15 14.42 -24.49
N VAL A 184 -1.29 14.68 -23.18
CA VAL A 184 -1.17 13.62 -22.16
C VAL A 184 -2.43 12.75 -22.14
N GLY A 185 -3.62 13.35 -22.24
CA GLY A 185 -4.90 12.61 -22.21
C GLY A 185 -5.22 11.79 -23.47
N GLU A 186 -4.76 12.19 -24.66
CA GLU A 186 -5.11 11.53 -25.94
C GLU A 186 -4.47 10.14 -26.13
N VAL A 187 -3.41 9.84 -25.37
CA VAL A 187 -2.68 8.56 -25.41
C VAL A 187 -3.61 7.34 -25.19
N TYR A 188 -4.59 7.45 -24.30
CA TYR A 188 -5.45 6.32 -23.89
C TYR A 188 -6.55 5.95 -24.89
N PRO A 189 -7.31 6.90 -25.49
CA PRO A 189 -8.23 6.58 -26.58
C PRO A 189 -7.46 6.14 -27.84
N GLU A 190 -6.29 6.71 -28.15
CA GLU A 190 -5.45 6.26 -29.27
C GLU A 190 -4.92 4.82 -29.09
N LEU A 191 -4.60 4.42 -27.85
CA LEU A 191 -4.22 3.03 -27.51
C LEU A 191 -5.34 2.02 -27.82
N GLY A 192 -6.60 2.46 -27.85
CA GLY A 192 -7.77 1.70 -28.28
C GLY A 192 -8.09 0.44 -27.46
N ILE A 193 -9.06 -0.34 -27.94
CA ILE A 193 -9.37 -1.67 -27.38
C ILE A 193 -8.52 -2.72 -28.13
N GLY A 194 -7.52 -3.28 -27.45
CA GLY A 194 -6.65 -4.29 -28.03
C GLY A 194 -5.65 -4.87 -27.04
N TRP A 195 -4.86 -5.85 -27.49
CA TRP A 195 -3.90 -6.54 -26.62
C TRP A 195 -2.83 -5.61 -26.03
N ARG A 196 -2.34 -4.60 -26.79
CA ARG A 196 -1.34 -3.63 -26.30
C ARG A 196 -1.87 -2.84 -25.10
N SER A 197 -3.05 -2.23 -25.23
CA SER A 197 -3.66 -1.41 -24.18
C SER A 197 -4.12 -2.24 -22.97
N PHE A 198 -4.51 -3.50 -23.21
CA PHE A 198 -4.83 -4.45 -22.15
C PHE A 198 -3.58 -4.93 -21.40
N ALA A 199 -2.48 -5.25 -22.10
CA ALA A 199 -1.22 -5.65 -21.48
C ALA A 199 -0.59 -4.52 -20.65
N LEU A 200 -0.70 -3.27 -21.12
CA LEU A 200 -0.37 -2.09 -20.32
C LEU A 200 -1.22 -2.04 -19.05
N ALA A 201 -2.54 -2.17 -19.16
CA ALA A 201 -3.45 -2.15 -18.01
C ALA A 201 -3.20 -3.30 -17.01
N LEU A 202 -2.87 -4.52 -17.48
CA LEU A 202 -2.45 -5.62 -16.60
C LEU A 202 -1.22 -5.22 -15.77
N LEU A 203 -0.23 -4.57 -16.39
CA LEU A 203 0.97 -4.09 -15.71
C LEU A 203 0.64 -2.92 -14.75
N GLY A 204 -0.21 -1.96 -15.13
CA GLY A 204 -0.61 -0.84 -14.28
C GLY A 204 -1.29 -1.29 -12.98
N GLY A 205 -2.15 -2.31 -13.06
CA GLY A 205 -2.75 -2.94 -11.88
C GLY A 205 -1.73 -3.71 -11.03
N ALA A 206 -0.83 -4.45 -11.67
CA ALA A 206 0.22 -5.19 -10.97
C ALA A 206 1.21 -4.25 -10.23
N VAL A 207 1.64 -3.14 -10.84
CA VAL A 207 2.57 -2.18 -10.23
C VAL A 207 2.01 -1.58 -8.94
N ILE A 208 0.75 -1.14 -8.93
CA ILE A 208 0.13 -0.63 -7.68
C ILE A 208 -0.07 -1.75 -6.65
N THR A 209 -0.44 -2.96 -7.08
CA THR A 209 -0.61 -4.07 -6.12
C THR A 209 0.73 -4.50 -5.50
N VAL A 210 1.84 -4.39 -6.24
CA VAL A 210 3.21 -4.56 -5.71
C VAL A 210 3.59 -3.42 -4.76
N MET A 211 3.27 -2.16 -5.11
CA MET A 211 3.47 -1.00 -4.23
C MET A 211 2.80 -1.22 -2.87
N THR A 212 1.50 -1.54 -2.87
CA THR A 212 0.74 -1.78 -1.64
C THR A 212 1.34 -2.92 -0.81
N TRP A 213 1.87 -3.97 -1.43
CA TRP A 213 2.59 -5.02 -0.71
C TRP A 213 3.89 -4.51 -0.08
N MET A 214 4.72 -3.81 -0.85
CA MET A 214 5.98 -3.22 -0.37
C MET A 214 5.74 -2.31 0.84
N GLU A 215 4.71 -1.46 0.79
CA GLU A 215 4.36 -0.56 1.90
C GLU A 215 3.97 -1.30 3.20
N ARG A 216 3.43 -2.52 3.13
CA ARG A 216 3.09 -3.31 4.33
C ARG A 216 4.30 -4.00 4.93
N ASN A 217 5.25 -4.41 4.09
CA ASN A 217 6.54 -4.99 4.49
C ASN A 217 7.54 -3.90 4.92
N CYS A 218 7.08 -2.70 5.28
CA CYS A 218 7.89 -1.57 5.70
C CYS A 218 7.40 -1.03 7.05
N GLU A 219 8.21 -1.16 8.10
CA GLU A 219 7.89 -0.65 9.44
C GLU A 219 7.84 0.89 9.49
N THR A 220 8.73 1.57 8.74
CA THR A 220 8.92 3.02 8.79
C THR A 220 8.42 3.72 7.51
N GLN A 221 8.12 5.02 7.61
CA GLN A 221 7.51 5.77 6.50
C GLN A 221 8.45 6.02 5.31
N GLY A 222 9.77 6.08 5.55
CA GLY A 222 10.76 6.35 4.48
C GLY A 222 10.73 5.30 3.37
N PRO A 223 10.89 3.99 3.68
CA PRO A 223 10.74 2.91 2.70
C PRO A 223 9.38 2.86 1.99
N ARG A 224 8.28 3.24 2.67
CA ARG A 224 6.94 3.36 2.04
C ARG A 224 6.93 4.44 0.97
N VAL A 225 7.46 5.63 1.29
CA VAL A 225 7.63 6.74 0.34
C VAL A 225 8.54 6.33 -0.83
N VAL A 226 9.59 5.54 -0.60
CA VAL A 226 10.44 5.00 -1.69
C VAL A 226 9.67 4.01 -2.58
N ALA A 227 8.84 3.13 -2.01
CA ALA A 227 7.97 2.24 -2.78
C ALA A 227 6.96 3.01 -3.62
N ALA A 228 6.33 4.04 -3.03
CA ALA A 228 5.38 4.92 -3.69
C ALA A 228 6.03 5.68 -4.86
N ILE A 229 7.21 6.27 -4.66
CA ILE A 229 7.99 6.94 -5.72
C ILE A 229 8.35 5.96 -6.85
N ALA A 230 8.88 4.77 -6.53
CA ALA A 230 9.31 3.80 -7.54
C ALA A 230 8.14 3.28 -8.40
N ALA A 231 7.01 2.98 -7.76
CA ALA A 231 5.81 2.50 -8.46
C ALA A 231 5.16 3.59 -9.30
N SER A 232 4.97 4.80 -8.73
CA SER A 232 4.34 5.92 -9.44
C SER A 232 5.18 6.47 -10.59
N PHE A 233 6.52 6.52 -10.44
CA PHE A 233 7.40 6.86 -11.55
C PHE A 233 7.24 5.88 -12.71
N LEU A 234 7.21 4.57 -12.44
CA LEU A 234 7.00 3.55 -13.47
C LEU A 234 5.59 3.63 -14.11
N LEU A 235 4.58 4.03 -13.33
CA LEU A 235 3.18 4.17 -13.75
C LEU A 235 2.94 5.30 -14.75
N ALA A 236 3.76 6.36 -14.69
CA ALA A 236 3.73 7.49 -15.61
C ALA A 236 4.80 7.38 -16.72
N ALA A 237 6.04 7.01 -16.38
CA ALA A 237 7.16 6.94 -17.33
C ALA A 237 6.94 5.88 -18.42
N VAL A 238 6.15 4.85 -18.12
CA VAL A 238 5.46 4.03 -19.11
C VAL A 238 3.97 4.32 -18.94
N PRO A 239 3.21 4.68 -19.99
CA PRO A 239 1.77 4.92 -19.87
C PRO A 239 1.03 3.59 -19.67
N LEU A 240 0.99 3.09 -18.43
CA LEU A 240 0.50 1.76 -18.06
C LEU A 240 -1.03 1.62 -18.07
N ASN A 241 -1.74 2.52 -18.76
CA ASN A 241 -3.20 2.49 -18.91
C ASN A 241 -3.91 2.20 -17.56
N HIS A 242 -3.55 2.98 -16.55
CA HIS A 242 -4.01 2.82 -15.17
C HIS A 242 -5.25 3.69 -14.94
N VAL A 243 -6.39 3.05 -14.68
CA VAL A 243 -7.74 3.60 -14.79
C VAL A 243 -7.96 4.93 -14.09
N ILE A 244 -7.35 5.17 -12.92
CA ILE A 244 -7.54 6.44 -12.20
C ILE A 244 -6.62 7.52 -12.78
N VAL A 245 -5.37 7.19 -13.08
CA VAL A 245 -4.39 8.13 -13.66
C VAL A 245 -4.79 8.55 -15.08
N SER A 246 -5.11 7.58 -15.93
CA SER A 246 -5.62 7.86 -17.28
C SER A 246 -6.95 8.61 -17.24
N SER A 247 -7.81 8.36 -16.25
CA SER A 247 -9.03 9.18 -16.09
C SER A 247 -8.71 10.63 -15.76
N HIS A 248 -7.82 10.91 -14.81
CA HIS A 248 -7.44 12.28 -14.46
C HIS A 248 -6.79 13.02 -15.64
N GLU A 249 -5.88 12.36 -16.35
CA GLU A 249 -5.23 12.90 -17.55
C GLU A 249 -6.25 13.16 -18.68
N MET A 250 -7.18 12.22 -18.91
CA MET A 250 -8.28 12.42 -19.86
C MET A 250 -9.28 13.50 -19.39
N PHE A 251 -9.51 13.69 -18.09
CA PHE A 251 -10.35 14.78 -17.58
C PHE A 251 -9.71 16.14 -17.82
N ALA A 252 -8.40 16.29 -17.59
CA ALA A 252 -7.68 17.53 -17.91
C ALA A 252 -7.84 17.89 -19.40
N ALA A 253 -7.69 16.91 -20.29
CA ALA A 253 -7.91 17.06 -21.73
C ALA A 253 -9.37 17.41 -22.08
N LEU A 254 -10.35 16.69 -21.52
CA LEU A 254 -11.78 16.90 -21.79
C LEU A 254 -12.25 18.30 -21.37
N HIS A 255 -11.76 18.83 -20.25
CA HIS A 255 -12.09 20.17 -19.76
C HIS A 255 -11.58 21.30 -20.67
N VAL A 256 -10.53 21.07 -21.46
CA VAL A 256 -9.99 22.07 -22.43
C VAL A 256 -10.42 21.81 -23.89
N GLY A 257 -11.31 20.84 -24.14
CA GLY A 257 -11.85 20.57 -25.47
C GLY A 257 -11.02 19.60 -26.32
N ALA A 258 -10.60 18.48 -25.73
CA ALA A 258 -9.96 17.36 -26.42
C ALA A 258 -10.71 16.88 -27.69
N PRO A 259 -10.00 16.24 -28.66
CA PRO A 259 -10.61 15.69 -29.87
C PRO A 259 -11.47 14.44 -29.64
N PHE A 260 -11.46 13.87 -28.42
CA PHE A 260 -12.23 12.69 -28.01
C PHE A 260 -13.33 13.07 -26.99
N GLY A 261 -14.39 12.27 -26.93
CA GLY A 261 -15.54 12.52 -26.06
C GLY A 261 -15.60 11.64 -24.81
N TYR A 262 -16.63 11.88 -23.98
CA TYR A 262 -16.91 11.06 -22.80
C TYR A 262 -17.23 9.59 -23.13
N LEU A 263 -17.63 9.26 -24.37
CA LEU A 263 -17.83 7.87 -24.80
C LEU A 263 -16.49 7.13 -24.98
N ASP A 264 -15.50 7.78 -25.61
CA ASP A 264 -14.16 7.25 -25.81
C ASP A 264 -13.45 7.07 -24.46
N TYR A 265 -13.62 8.08 -23.57
CA TYR A 265 -13.25 7.99 -22.16
C TYR A 265 -13.86 6.79 -21.45
N LEU A 266 -15.19 6.60 -21.52
CA LEU A 266 -15.83 5.46 -20.86
C LEU A 266 -15.35 4.11 -21.42
N GLY A 267 -15.01 4.04 -22.70
CA GLY A 267 -14.34 2.88 -23.32
C GLY A 267 -12.95 2.62 -22.73
N ALA A 268 -12.07 3.61 -22.74
CA ALA A 268 -10.71 3.53 -22.21
C ALA A 268 -10.69 3.23 -20.69
N MET A 269 -11.54 3.90 -19.91
CA MET A 269 -11.74 3.69 -18.48
C MET A 269 -12.24 2.26 -18.19
N SER A 270 -13.25 1.78 -18.92
CA SER A 270 -13.76 0.41 -18.72
C SER A 270 -12.72 -0.66 -19.06
N TRP A 271 -11.96 -0.45 -20.14
CA TRP A 271 -10.91 -1.38 -20.58
C TRP A 271 -9.72 -1.41 -19.61
N SER A 272 -9.27 -0.24 -19.14
CA SER A 272 -8.23 -0.12 -18.11
C SER A 272 -8.68 -0.69 -16.76
N MET A 273 -9.91 -0.41 -16.31
CA MET A 273 -10.47 -0.97 -15.07
C MET A 273 -10.38 -2.50 -15.04
N VAL A 274 -10.84 -3.17 -16.11
CA VAL A 274 -10.80 -4.63 -16.22
C VAL A 274 -9.36 -5.14 -16.25
N GLY A 275 -8.48 -4.50 -17.05
CA GLY A 275 -7.06 -4.87 -17.12
C GLY A 275 -6.34 -4.70 -15.78
N ASN A 276 -6.51 -3.56 -15.09
CA ASN A 276 -5.86 -3.32 -13.79
C ASN A 276 -6.36 -4.31 -12.74
N THR A 277 -7.66 -4.60 -12.70
CA THR A 277 -8.25 -5.56 -11.74
C THR A 277 -7.69 -6.97 -11.96
N ILE A 278 -7.65 -7.45 -13.21
CA ILE A 278 -7.09 -8.77 -13.54
C ILE A 278 -5.58 -8.81 -13.27
N GLY A 279 -4.86 -7.74 -13.58
CA GLY A 279 -3.42 -7.62 -13.35
C GLY A 279 -3.05 -7.68 -11.87
N GLY A 280 -3.68 -6.84 -11.04
CA GLY A 280 -3.46 -6.83 -9.60
C GLY A 280 -3.83 -8.15 -8.94
N LEU A 281 -5.00 -8.71 -9.29
CA LEU A 281 -5.45 -9.98 -8.71
C LEU A 281 -4.58 -11.17 -9.14
N LEU A 282 -4.36 -11.38 -10.44
CA LEU A 282 -3.75 -12.62 -10.94
C LEU A 282 -2.22 -12.58 -10.96
N LEU A 283 -1.60 -11.45 -11.30
CA LEU A 283 -0.14 -11.35 -11.39
C LEU A 283 0.53 -11.09 -10.03
N VAL A 284 -0.23 -10.59 -9.05
CA VAL A 284 0.30 -10.21 -7.72
C VAL A 284 -0.45 -10.89 -6.58
N THR A 285 -1.74 -10.60 -6.36
CA THR A 285 -2.45 -11.08 -5.16
C THR A 285 -2.49 -12.60 -5.07
N VAL A 286 -2.83 -13.31 -6.15
CA VAL A 286 -2.81 -14.79 -6.18
C VAL A 286 -1.39 -15.33 -5.96
N VAL A 287 -0.37 -14.69 -6.56
CA VAL A 287 1.03 -15.12 -6.40
C VAL A 287 1.53 -14.92 -4.96
N ARG A 288 1.16 -13.81 -4.31
CA ARG A 288 1.45 -13.55 -2.88
C ARG A 288 0.71 -14.51 -1.96
N LEU A 289 -0.55 -14.85 -2.25
CA LEU A 289 -1.29 -15.87 -1.49
C LEU A 289 -0.66 -17.27 -1.63
N VAL A 290 -0.08 -17.60 -2.80
CA VAL A 290 0.70 -18.83 -2.98
C VAL A 290 2.03 -18.77 -2.22
N GLN A 291 2.70 -17.61 -2.19
CA GLN A 291 3.94 -17.40 -1.42
C GLN A 291 3.72 -17.51 0.10
N VAL A 292 2.61 -16.99 0.61
CA VAL A 292 2.22 -17.09 2.03
C VAL A 292 1.85 -18.52 2.44
N GLY A 293 1.35 -19.34 1.51
CA GLY A 293 1.03 -20.75 1.77
C GLY A 293 -0.28 -20.96 2.56
N ARG A 294 -0.53 -22.20 2.96
CA ARG A 294 -1.84 -22.61 3.52
C ARG A 294 -1.98 -22.41 5.03
N GLY A 295 -0.90 -22.58 5.79
CA GLY A 295 -0.88 -22.40 7.25
C GLY A 295 -1.45 -21.06 7.71
N PRO A 296 -0.88 -19.93 7.25
CA PRO A 296 -1.36 -18.58 7.60
C PRO A 296 -2.82 -18.33 7.24
N ILE A 297 -3.25 -18.79 6.06
CA ILE A 297 -4.62 -18.63 5.57
C ILE A 297 -5.61 -19.43 6.42
N GLU A 298 -5.25 -20.64 6.87
CA GLU A 298 -6.07 -21.42 7.79
C GLU A 298 -6.07 -20.87 9.21
N GLN A 299 -4.93 -20.36 9.70
CA GLN A 299 -4.83 -19.72 11.01
C GLN A 299 -5.70 -18.46 11.06
N ALA A 300 -5.60 -17.59 10.05
CA ALA A 300 -6.45 -16.39 9.92
C ALA A 300 -7.94 -16.71 9.83
N ARG A 301 -8.34 -17.88 9.28
CA ARG A 301 -9.74 -18.37 9.29
C ARG A 301 -10.20 -18.90 10.65
N ARG A 302 -9.28 -19.46 11.45
CA ARG A 302 -9.55 -20.02 12.79
C ARG A 302 -9.58 -18.95 13.90
N THR A 303 -9.05 -17.76 13.62
CA THR A 303 -9.01 -16.60 14.51
C THR A 303 -9.86 -15.44 13.95
N PRO A 304 -11.19 -15.42 14.18
CA PRO A 304 -12.04 -14.31 13.78
C PRO A 304 -11.58 -12.96 14.34
N PHE A 305 -11.68 -11.89 13.55
CA PHE A 305 -11.35 -10.52 13.93
C PHE A 305 -11.99 -10.11 15.27
N ARG A 306 -13.26 -10.50 15.49
CA ARG A 306 -14.01 -10.28 16.75
C ARG A 306 -13.34 -10.89 18.01
N ARG A 307 -12.48 -11.92 17.86
CA ARG A 307 -11.70 -12.49 18.99
C ARG A 307 -10.48 -11.64 19.35
N LEU A 308 -9.89 -10.95 18.37
CA LEU A 308 -8.77 -10.04 18.57
C LEU A 308 -9.27 -8.66 19.05
N HIS A 309 -10.44 -8.23 18.55
CA HIS A 309 -11.08 -6.95 18.88
C HIS A 309 -12.49 -7.13 19.45
N PRO A 310 -12.62 -7.46 20.75
CA PRO A 310 -13.92 -7.46 21.43
C PRO A 310 -14.55 -6.06 21.45
N GLY A 311 -15.83 -5.95 21.06
CA GLY A 311 -16.58 -4.69 21.04
C GLY A 311 -16.68 -3.99 19.67
N ALA A 312 -15.89 -4.39 18.67
CA ALA A 312 -15.82 -3.76 17.34
C ALA A 312 -17.07 -3.96 16.41
N ASP A 313 -18.24 -4.22 16.99
CA ASP A 313 -19.54 -4.34 16.31
C ASP A 313 -20.65 -3.47 16.94
N ASP A 314 -20.48 -2.91 18.16
CA ASP A 314 -21.57 -2.20 18.88
C ASP A 314 -22.07 -0.95 18.12
N ASP A 315 -21.16 -0.20 17.48
CA ASP A 315 -21.51 0.94 16.61
C ASP A 315 -22.36 0.52 15.39
N GLY A 316 -22.22 -0.72 14.92
CA GLY A 316 -22.73 -1.18 13.63
C GLY A 316 -24.14 -1.80 13.65
N ASP A 317 -24.57 -2.35 14.80
CA ASP A 317 -25.95 -2.83 14.98
C ASP A 317 -26.85 -1.77 15.66
N ALA A 318 -26.28 -0.80 16.39
CA ALA A 318 -27.02 0.37 16.90
C ALA A 318 -27.61 1.23 15.75
N GLU A 319 -26.85 1.46 14.67
CA GLU A 319 -27.32 2.21 13.49
C GLU A 319 -28.45 1.47 12.74
N ARG A 320 -28.57 0.14 12.89
CA ARG A 320 -29.66 -0.66 12.33
C ARG A 320 -30.92 -0.65 13.18
N ALA A 321 -30.78 -0.66 14.50
CA ALA A 321 -31.90 -0.58 15.43
C ALA A 321 -32.68 0.76 15.37
N HIS A 322 -32.16 1.75 14.64
CA HIS A 322 -32.81 3.03 14.34
C HIS A 322 -33.34 3.15 12.90
N ALA A 323 -33.33 2.06 12.12
CA ALA A 323 -33.76 2.02 10.72
C ALA A 323 -34.98 1.09 10.46
N GLU A 324 -35.62 0.58 11.53
CA GLU A 324 -36.88 -0.18 11.53
C GLU A 324 -37.99 0.58 12.27
#